data_AF-K0KN87-F1
#
_entry.id   AF-K0KN87-F1
#
_cell.length_a   1.000
_cell.length_b   1.000
_cell.length_c   1.000
_cell.angle_alpha   90.00
_cell.angle_beta   90.00
_cell.angle_gamma   90.00
#
_symmetry.space_group_name_H-M   'P 1'
#
loop_
_entity.id
_entity.type
_entity.pdbx_description
1 polymer ?
#
loop_
_entity_poly.entity_id
_entity_poly.type
_entity_poly.pdbx_seq_one_letter_code
_entity_poly.pdbx_strand_id
1 'polypeptide(L)'
;MIQLPDIPIIPISITSTPNNLEPWIQEILNKRLTIFTNFNNYSNFINNLEDYLNFIFVKVMEYGNIDNYNDVFEQTNGIIISDSIPWNLPITKIKKQDQFQWNLQNELIILMINLSQLYNLKSGEIIKLIMDKDNNLETQKLWLNSFKIFKKSLEFINFLKNQQIINTSIWEISTIFIQFNENLINCSIQLSFLTKTIWTLKNIDYEIMSENSINYSTLSRLSIYIKQELNNMLSILKTQNDSKWTQYIENLIKYINGYLGILLSIENYKQDKIGYSIGFLNFSIENITRKSNSNEFEEDSKLKKKFTNFKTKFNSNDLQKINNKLRLNQNLIEKFTNNSIILIDLQNLFELLKILNLKYNLENNNLKFDSIPTSQELLIHYLPQGRSIPIDSKIWTPSFIQTIEKSSSGYY
;
A
#
# COMPACT_ATOMS: atom_id res chain seq x y z
N MET A 1 0.99 1.25 3.89
CA MET A 1 0.08 2.23 3.27
C MET A 1 -1.15 1.53 2.73
N ILE A 2 -0.97 0.50 1.90
CA ILE A 2 -2.06 -0.44 1.60
C ILE A 2 -2.31 -1.29 2.84
N GLN A 3 -3.54 -1.29 3.36
CA GLN A 3 -3.96 -2.07 4.52
C GLN A 3 -5.00 -3.09 4.07
N LEU A 4 -4.71 -4.38 4.22
CA LEU A 4 -5.73 -5.39 3.97
C LEU A 4 -6.71 -5.47 5.14
N PRO A 5 -7.95 -5.91 4.89
CA PRO A 5 -8.92 -6.13 5.95
C PRO A 5 -8.43 -7.16 6.99
N ASP A 6 -8.79 -6.95 8.26
CA ASP A 6 -8.45 -7.82 9.40
C ASP A 6 -6.93 -7.92 9.69
N ILE A 7 -6.17 -6.89 9.29
CA ILE A 7 -4.75 -6.70 9.63
C ILE A 7 -4.60 -5.47 10.54
N PRO A 8 -3.75 -5.50 11.59
CA PRO A 8 -2.75 -6.52 11.93
C PRO A 8 -3.32 -7.84 12.44
N ILE A 9 -2.53 -8.91 12.35
CA ILE A 9 -2.88 -10.22 12.91
C ILE A 9 -2.82 -10.10 14.44
N ILE A 10 -3.95 -10.36 15.10
CA ILE A 10 -4.08 -10.21 16.56
C ILE A 10 -3.82 -11.56 17.20
N PRO A 11 -2.99 -11.63 18.26
CA PRO A 11 -2.77 -12.88 18.98
C PRO A 11 -4.07 -13.31 19.69
N ILE A 12 -4.26 -14.62 19.88
CA ILE A 12 -5.38 -15.24 20.62
C ILE A 12 -4.83 -16.03 21.82
N SER A 13 -5.62 -16.15 22.89
CA SER A 13 -5.31 -17.00 24.05
C SER A 13 -5.03 -18.44 23.63
N ILE A 14 -3.96 -19.02 24.14
CA ILE A 14 -3.63 -20.43 23.95
C ILE A 14 -4.59 -21.26 24.79
N THR A 15 -5.32 -22.17 24.14
CA THR A 15 -6.34 -23.00 24.78
C THR A 15 -5.80 -24.32 25.31
N SER A 16 -4.66 -24.77 24.78
CA SER A 16 -4.06 -26.07 25.09
C SER A 16 -2.55 -26.01 24.81
N THR A 17 -1.77 -26.35 25.83
CA THR A 17 -0.31 -26.46 25.75
C THR A 17 0.08 -27.93 25.82
N PRO A 18 1.19 -28.34 25.17
CA PRO A 18 1.74 -29.68 25.31
C PRO A 18 2.00 -30.02 26.79
N ASN A 19 1.79 -31.28 27.17
CA ASN A 19 2.19 -31.77 28.49
C ASN A 19 3.72 -31.78 28.56
N ASN A 20 4.30 -31.16 29.60
CA ASN A 20 5.75 -31.00 29.85
C ASN A 20 6.48 -30.00 28.92
N LEU A 21 6.05 -28.74 28.90
CA LEU A 21 6.85 -27.66 28.30
C LEU A 21 8.09 -27.33 29.14
N GLU A 22 9.24 -27.17 28.47
CA GLU A 22 10.48 -26.73 29.11
C GLU A 22 10.32 -25.32 29.73
N PRO A 23 10.98 -25.01 30.86
CA PRO A 23 10.78 -23.76 31.59
C PRO A 23 10.98 -22.50 30.75
N TRP A 24 11.98 -22.49 29.86
CA TRP A 24 12.27 -21.34 29.00
C TRP A 24 11.20 -21.12 27.92
N ILE A 25 10.51 -22.18 27.48
CA ILE A 25 9.35 -22.07 26.58
C ILE A 25 8.18 -21.45 27.34
N GLN A 26 7.99 -21.80 28.61
CA GLN A 26 6.97 -21.15 29.46
C GLN A 26 7.25 -19.64 29.63
N GLU A 27 8.50 -19.23 29.75
CA GLU A 27 8.87 -17.81 29.77
C GLU A 27 8.45 -17.08 28.48
N ILE A 28 8.66 -17.70 27.31
CA ILE A 28 8.20 -17.16 26.01
C ILE A 28 6.68 -17.00 26.01
N LEU A 29 5.94 -18.03 26.43
CA LEU A 29 4.47 -17.98 26.48
C LEU A 29 3.96 -16.90 27.45
N ASN A 30 4.61 -16.75 28.61
CA ASN A 30 4.28 -15.70 29.57
C ASN A 30 4.55 -14.30 29.01
N LYS A 31 5.68 -14.11 28.34
CA LYS A 31 6.01 -12.83 27.68
C LYS A 31 4.97 -12.49 26.61
N ARG A 32 4.51 -13.47 25.85
CA ARG A 32 3.44 -13.31 24.85
C ARG A 32 2.14 -12.76 25.45
N LEU A 33 1.72 -13.26 26.62
CA LEU A 33 0.51 -12.78 27.31
C LEU A 33 0.57 -11.28 27.63
N THR A 34 1.75 -10.73 27.91
CA THR A 34 1.91 -9.30 28.20
C THR A 34 1.60 -8.41 26.98
N ILE A 35 1.78 -8.93 25.76
CA ILE A 35 1.53 -8.21 24.50
C ILE A 35 0.02 -7.91 24.33
N PHE A 36 -0.84 -8.84 24.76
CA PHE A 36 -2.30 -8.70 24.65
C PHE A 36 -2.86 -7.48 25.38
N THR A 37 -2.21 -7.08 26.47
CA THR A 37 -2.74 -6.04 27.36
C THR A 37 -2.58 -4.61 26.81
N ASN A 38 -1.75 -4.42 25.78
CA ASN A 38 -1.28 -3.10 25.34
C ASN A 38 -1.68 -2.71 23.90
N PHE A 39 -2.69 -3.36 23.31
CA PHE A 39 -3.09 -3.13 21.91
C PHE A 39 -3.57 -1.69 21.61
N ASN A 40 -4.01 -0.94 22.63
CA ASN A 40 -4.60 0.40 22.46
C ASN A 40 -3.61 1.48 22.00
N ASN A 41 -2.29 1.24 22.10
CA ASN A 41 -1.28 2.15 21.55
C ASN A 41 -0.42 1.42 20.51
N TYR A 42 -0.60 1.80 19.24
CA TYR A 42 0.03 1.18 18.09
C TYR A 42 1.57 1.20 18.13
N SER A 43 2.16 2.29 18.60
CA SER A 43 3.63 2.39 18.73
C SER A 43 4.15 1.50 19.86
N ASN A 44 3.43 1.41 20.96
CA ASN A 44 3.78 0.50 22.05
C ASN A 44 3.61 -0.96 21.62
N PHE A 45 2.59 -1.27 20.82
CA PHE A 45 2.36 -2.61 20.30
C PHE A 45 3.51 -3.09 19.39
N ILE A 46 3.98 -2.24 18.47
CA ILE A 46 5.16 -2.54 17.64
C ILE A 46 6.39 -2.80 18.52
N ASN A 47 6.67 -1.94 19.50
CA ASN A 47 7.83 -2.10 20.38
C ASN A 47 7.75 -3.41 21.18
N ASN A 48 6.58 -3.73 21.75
CA ASN A 48 6.36 -4.96 22.50
C ASN A 48 6.56 -6.21 21.61
N LEU A 49 6.17 -6.15 20.33
CA LEU A 49 6.40 -7.24 19.38
C LEU A 49 7.88 -7.38 19.00
N GLU A 50 8.62 -6.27 18.83
CA GLU A 50 10.07 -6.33 18.61
C GLU A 50 10.81 -6.87 19.84
N ASP A 51 10.43 -6.44 21.04
CA ASP A 51 10.99 -6.92 22.30
C ASP A 51 10.72 -8.42 22.47
N TYR A 52 9.51 -8.88 22.12
CA TYR A 52 9.16 -10.29 22.14
C TYR A 52 9.93 -11.11 21.10
N LEU A 53 10.06 -10.60 19.87
CA LEU A 53 10.86 -11.23 18.83
C LEU A 53 12.32 -11.39 19.28
N ASN A 54 12.93 -10.32 19.77
CA ASN A 54 14.31 -10.37 20.28
C ASN A 54 14.42 -11.32 21.48
N PHE A 55 13.44 -11.35 22.37
CA PHE A 55 13.41 -12.27 23.52
C PHE A 55 13.41 -13.74 23.07
N ILE A 56 12.61 -14.11 22.05
CA ILE A 56 12.62 -15.47 21.50
C ILE A 56 14.00 -15.80 20.94
N PHE A 57 14.59 -14.91 20.14
CA PHE A 57 15.91 -15.13 19.55
C PHE A 57 16.98 -15.36 20.63
N VAL A 58 17.03 -14.51 21.67
CA VAL A 58 17.97 -14.66 22.79
C VAL A 58 17.80 -16.02 23.47
N LYS A 59 16.57 -16.40 23.80
CA LYS A 59 16.30 -17.69 24.46
C LYS A 59 16.68 -18.88 23.60
N VAL A 60 16.34 -18.87 22.31
CA VAL A 60 16.70 -19.99 21.43
C VAL A 60 18.21 -20.08 21.25
N MET A 61 18.93 -18.96 21.16
CA MET A 61 20.40 -18.97 21.08
C MET A 61 21.05 -19.48 22.37
N GLU A 62 20.59 -19.02 23.53
CA GLU A 62 21.10 -19.44 24.85
C GLU A 62 20.88 -20.94 25.11
N TYR A 63 19.68 -21.45 24.84
CA TYR A 63 19.34 -22.85 25.15
C TYR A 63 19.76 -23.82 24.04
N GLY A 64 19.80 -23.35 22.79
CA GLY A 64 20.25 -24.13 21.64
C GLY A 64 21.77 -24.15 21.46
N ASN A 65 22.53 -23.38 22.27
CA ASN A 65 23.96 -23.14 22.08
C ASN A 65 24.30 -22.70 20.64
N ILE A 66 23.53 -21.75 20.12
CA ILE A 66 23.65 -21.26 18.73
C ILE A 66 24.44 -19.96 18.73
N ASP A 67 25.56 -19.94 17.99
CA ASP A 67 26.38 -18.73 17.83
C ASP A 67 25.89 -17.81 16.70
N ASN A 68 25.27 -18.38 15.66
CA ASN A 68 24.77 -17.65 14.50
C ASN A 68 23.24 -17.54 14.52
N TYR A 69 22.73 -16.32 14.60
CA TYR A 69 21.29 -16.06 14.67
C TYR A 69 20.49 -16.54 13.45
N ASN A 70 21.14 -16.79 12.31
CA ASN A 70 20.47 -17.37 11.14
C ASN A 70 20.03 -18.82 11.39
N ASP A 71 20.69 -19.55 12.28
CA ASP A 71 20.41 -20.96 12.54
C ASP A 71 19.24 -21.14 13.53
N VAL A 72 18.75 -20.04 14.12
CA VAL A 72 17.59 -20.03 15.04
C VAL A 72 16.35 -20.62 14.37
N PHE A 73 16.08 -20.29 13.10
CA PHE A 73 14.88 -20.76 12.40
C PHE A 73 14.85 -22.29 12.24
N GLU A 74 15.99 -22.91 11.96
CA GLU A 74 16.10 -24.36 11.83
C GLU A 74 15.82 -25.05 13.18
N GLN A 75 16.40 -24.54 14.26
CA GLN A 75 16.24 -25.09 15.61
C GLN A 75 14.80 -24.96 16.13
N THR A 76 14.11 -23.85 15.80
CA THR A 76 12.74 -23.61 16.27
C THR A 76 11.66 -24.51 15.64
N ASN A 77 11.95 -25.20 14.54
CA ASN A 77 10.98 -26.03 13.84
C ASN A 77 10.50 -27.23 14.69
N GLY A 78 11.39 -27.82 15.49
CA GLY A 78 11.06 -28.97 16.35
C GLY A 78 10.35 -28.61 17.66
N ILE A 79 10.22 -27.31 17.98
CA ILE A 79 9.81 -26.84 19.31
C ILE A 79 8.32 -26.50 19.29
N ILE A 80 7.48 -27.42 19.75
CA ILE A 80 6.02 -27.25 19.80
C ILE A 80 5.64 -26.40 21.00
N ILE A 81 4.87 -25.32 20.78
CA ILE A 81 4.44 -24.39 21.84
C ILE A 81 2.93 -24.40 22.09
N SER A 82 2.13 -24.89 21.14
CA SER A 82 0.67 -24.97 21.28
C SER A 82 0.08 -26.02 20.35
N ASP A 83 -1.01 -26.67 20.79
CA ASP A 83 -1.78 -27.62 19.97
C ASP A 83 -2.87 -26.92 19.12
N SER A 84 -2.91 -25.60 19.18
CA SER A 84 -3.81 -24.75 18.39
C SER A 84 -3.07 -23.52 17.86
N ILE A 85 -3.59 -22.92 16.78
CA ILE A 85 -3.05 -21.66 16.24
C ILE A 85 -3.35 -20.54 17.25
N PRO A 86 -2.33 -19.89 17.80
CA PRO A 86 -2.52 -18.82 18.77
C PRO A 86 -2.70 -17.45 18.09
N TRP A 87 -3.06 -17.38 16.81
CA TRP A 87 -3.22 -16.12 16.08
C TRP A 87 -4.54 -16.09 15.31
N ASN A 88 -5.16 -14.92 15.22
CA ASN A 88 -6.35 -14.73 14.40
C ASN A 88 -5.95 -14.57 12.94
N LEU A 89 -5.75 -15.70 12.26
CA LEU A 89 -5.36 -15.71 10.85
C LEU A 89 -6.53 -15.27 9.95
N PRO A 90 -6.30 -14.34 9.00
CA PRO A 90 -7.36 -13.75 8.19
C PRO A 90 -7.98 -14.73 7.17
N ILE A 91 -7.20 -15.65 6.62
CA ILE A 91 -7.64 -16.55 5.54
C ILE A 91 -7.73 -18.00 6.02
N THR A 92 -6.66 -18.53 6.63
CA THR A 92 -6.65 -19.93 7.02
C THR A 92 -7.60 -20.18 8.18
N LYS A 93 -8.64 -20.97 7.92
CA LYS A 93 -9.55 -21.49 8.95
C LYS A 93 -9.33 -22.99 9.10
N ILE A 94 -8.56 -23.38 10.12
CA ILE A 94 -8.38 -24.79 10.44
C ILE A 94 -9.70 -25.34 10.99
N LYS A 95 -10.17 -26.46 10.42
CA LYS A 95 -11.33 -27.17 10.95
C LYS A 95 -10.93 -27.85 12.24
N LYS A 96 -11.80 -27.89 13.25
CA LYS A 96 -11.55 -28.52 14.56
C LYS A 96 -11.08 -29.99 14.51
N GLN A 97 -11.19 -30.65 13.36
CA GLN A 97 -10.82 -32.05 13.15
C GLN A 97 -9.35 -32.21 12.73
N ASP A 98 -8.68 -31.15 12.27
CA ASP A 98 -7.27 -31.20 11.90
C ASP A 98 -6.42 -30.90 13.14
N GLN A 99 -5.68 -31.90 13.62
CA GLN A 99 -4.67 -31.71 14.67
C GLN A 99 -3.48 -30.95 14.06
N PHE A 100 -3.37 -29.66 14.34
CA PHE A 100 -2.24 -28.84 13.91
C PHE A 100 -1.40 -28.42 15.13
N GLN A 101 -0.10 -28.69 15.08
CA GLN A 101 0.84 -28.27 16.11
C GLN A 101 1.50 -26.96 15.72
N TRP A 102 1.37 -25.95 16.58
CA TRP A 102 2.03 -24.66 16.43
C TRP A 102 3.41 -24.73 17.07
N ASN A 103 4.45 -24.69 16.23
CA ASN A 103 5.84 -24.64 16.67
C ASN A 103 6.34 -23.19 16.79
N LEU A 104 7.53 -23.04 17.37
CA LEU A 104 8.16 -21.74 17.57
C LEU A 104 8.60 -21.09 16.25
N GLN A 105 8.88 -21.89 15.21
CA GLN A 105 9.15 -21.37 13.87
C GLN A 105 7.93 -20.64 13.28
N ASN A 106 6.73 -21.24 13.40
CA ASN A 106 5.47 -20.63 12.95
C ASN A 106 5.21 -19.31 13.68
N GLU A 107 5.49 -19.26 14.99
CA GLU A 107 5.42 -18.05 15.80
C GLU A 107 6.35 -16.96 15.26
N LEU A 108 7.62 -17.28 14.99
CA LEU A 108 8.59 -16.33 14.44
C LEU A 108 8.17 -15.79 13.07
N ILE A 109 7.67 -16.66 12.17
CA ILE A 109 7.20 -16.25 10.84
C ILE A 109 6.05 -15.25 10.96
N ILE A 110 5.01 -15.57 11.75
CA ILE A 110 3.87 -14.67 11.93
C ILE A 110 4.30 -13.36 12.60
N LEU A 111 5.17 -13.40 13.61
CA LEU A 111 5.66 -12.18 14.26
C LEU A 111 6.35 -11.24 13.28
N MET A 112 7.25 -11.77 12.44
CA MET A 112 7.96 -10.97 11.45
C MET A 112 7.04 -10.42 10.37
N ILE A 113 6.08 -11.22 9.89
CA ILE A 113 5.07 -10.74 8.93
C ILE A 113 4.21 -9.65 9.58
N ASN A 114 3.78 -9.83 10.82
CA ASN A 114 2.95 -8.87 11.52
C ASN A 114 3.72 -7.56 11.77
N LEU A 115 4.97 -7.62 12.23
CA LEU A 115 5.86 -6.46 12.34
C LEU A 115 6.03 -5.74 11.00
N SER A 116 6.25 -6.49 9.94
CA SER A 116 6.34 -5.95 8.59
C SER A 116 5.08 -5.19 8.19
N GLN A 117 3.90 -5.79 8.35
CA GLN A 117 2.62 -5.16 8.08
C GLN A 117 2.39 -3.91 8.94
N LEU A 118 2.72 -3.98 10.23
CA LEU A 118 2.57 -2.87 11.17
C LEU A 118 3.45 -1.67 10.79
N TYR A 119 4.70 -1.90 10.37
CA TYR A 119 5.55 -0.82 9.88
C TYR A 119 5.05 -0.23 8.56
N ASN A 120 4.55 -1.06 7.65
CA ASN A 120 3.92 -0.58 6.42
C ASN A 120 2.72 0.35 6.74
N LEU A 121 1.90 -0.01 7.73
CA LEU A 121 0.78 0.80 8.20
C LEU A 121 1.25 2.10 8.87
N LYS A 122 2.20 2.03 9.81
CA LYS A 122 2.79 3.21 10.48
C LYS A 122 3.32 4.24 9.49
N SER A 123 3.95 3.79 8.41
CA SER A 123 4.39 4.68 7.33
C SER A 123 3.21 5.41 6.66
N GLY A 124 2.12 4.69 6.40
CA GLY A 124 0.88 5.29 5.87
C GLY A 124 0.26 6.31 6.82
N GLU A 125 0.29 6.07 8.12
CA GLU A 125 -0.18 7.03 9.13
C GLU A 125 0.66 8.31 9.15
N ILE A 126 1.98 8.20 9.05
CA ILE A 126 2.86 9.37 8.95
C ILE A 126 2.53 10.19 7.71
N ILE A 127 2.35 9.53 6.55
CA ILE A 127 2.00 10.25 5.32
C ILE A 127 0.63 10.92 5.47
N LYS A 128 -0.35 10.26 6.10
CA LYS A 128 -1.67 10.84 6.37
C LYS A 128 -1.57 12.14 7.15
N LEU A 129 -0.68 12.23 8.14
CA LEU A 129 -0.44 13.47 8.91
C LEU A 129 0.16 14.61 8.08
N ILE A 130 0.71 14.31 6.89
CA ILE A 130 1.34 15.27 5.98
C ILE A 130 0.37 15.75 4.89
N MET A 131 -0.60 14.93 4.48
CA MET A 131 -1.43 15.18 3.29
C MET A 131 -2.20 16.51 3.31
N ASP A 132 -2.53 17.02 4.50
CA ASP A 132 -3.25 18.29 4.67
C ASP A 132 -2.34 19.47 5.05
N LYS A 133 -1.02 19.26 5.06
CA LYS A 133 -0.03 20.28 5.40
C LYS A 133 0.67 20.82 4.15
N ASP A 134 1.12 22.06 4.25
CA ASP A 134 1.90 22.72 3.22
C ASP A 134 3.23 21.99 2.95
N ASN A 135 3.71 22.11 1.72
CA ASN A 135 5.02 21.58 1.32
C ASN A 135 6.14 22.46 1.90
N ASN A 136 6.71 22.02 3.01
CA ASN A 136 7.81 22.68 3.70
C ASN A 136 8.90 21.66 4.10
N LEU A 137 10.00 22.14 4.65
CA LEU A 137 11.15 21.29 4.97
C LEU A 137 10.83 20.24 6.06
N GLU A 138 9.90 20.52 6.96
CA GLU A 138 9.47 19.57 7.99
C GLU A 138 8.61 18.45 7.40
N THR A 139 7.64 18.78 6.54
CA THR A 139 6.80 17.79 5.87
C THR A 139 7.62 16.91 4.92
N GLN A 140 8.64 17.47 4.27
CA GLN A 140 9.60 16.70 3.48
C GLN A 140 10.42 15.72 4.34
N LYS A 141 10.89 16.14 5.53
CA LYS A 141 11.58 15.25 6.47
C LYS A 141 10.68 14.12 6.95
N LEU A 142 9.42 14.40 7.25
CA LEU A 142 8.45 13.37 7.64
C LEU A 142 8.17 12.39 6.49
N TRP A 143 8.15 12.86 5.24
CA TRP A 143 8.03 11.99 4.07
C TRP A 143 9.26 11.08 3.90
N LEU A 144 10.47 11.59 4.11
CA LEU A 144 11.68 10.77 4.11
C LEU A 144 11.65 9.74 5.26
N ASN A 145 11.11 10.13 6.41
CA ASN A 145 10.95 9.23 7.55
C ASN A 145 9.96 8.09 7.25
N SER A 146 8.83 8.37 6.58
CA SER A 146 7.88 7.32 6.17
C SER A 146 8.55 6.33 5.22
N PHE A 147 9.39 6.80 4.29
CA PHE A 147 10.18 5.92 3.41
C PHE A 147 11.16 5.02 4.18
N LYS A 148 11.84 5.55 5.20
CA LYS A 148 12.70 4.73 6.08
C LYS A 148 11.91 3.63 6.80
N ILE A 149 10.69 3.95 7.24
CA ILE A 149 9.82 2.99 7.92
C ILE A 149 9.30 1.91 6.96
N PHE A 150 8.99 2.25 5.71
CA PHE A 150 8.71 1.24 4.69
C PHE A 150 9.90 0.30 4.45
N LYS A 151 11.13 0.82 4.43
CA LYS A 151 12.32 -0.03 4.31
C LYS A 151 12.45 -0.98 5.50
N LYS A 152 12.18 -0.50 6.72
CA LYS A 152 12.14 -1.35 7.92
C LYS A 152 11.09 -2.46 7.80
N SER A 153 9.93 -2.18 7.18
CA SER A 153 8.93 -3.21 6.86
C SER A 153 9.48 -4.32 5.95
N LEU A 154 10.24 -3.96 4.91
CA LEU A 154 10.89 -4.94 4.02
C LEU A 154 12.01 -5.73 4.69
N GLU A 155 12.73 -5.15 5.67
CA GLU A 155 13.83 -5.83 6.36
C GLU A 155 13.41 -7.18 6.96
N PHE A 156 12.23 -7.24 7.59
CA PHE A 156 11.69 -8.48 8.15
C PHE A 156 11.32 -9.52 7.08
N ILE A 157 10.76 -9.08 5.95
CA ILE A 157 10.38 -9.96 4.84
C ILE A 157 11.62 -10.50 4.13
N ASN A 158 12.62 -9.66 3.89
CA ASN A 158 13.91 -10.09 3.32
C ASN A 158 14.61 -11.10 4.21
N PHE A 159 14.53 -10.92 5.53
CA PHE A 159 15.05 -11.90 6.47
C PHE A 159 14.34 -13.25 6.30
N LEU A 160 13.01 -13.28 6.31
CA LEU A 160 12.23 -14.51 6.11
C LEU A 160 12.52 -15.19 4.76
N LYS A 161 12.71 -14.43 3.67
CA LYS A 161 13.05 -14.98 2.35
C LYS A 161 14.38 -15.72 2.33
N ASN A 162 15.30 -15.38 3.24
CA ASN A 162 16.58 -16.05 3.37
C ASN A 162 16.53 -17.28 4.29
N GLN A 163 15.40 -17.53 4.96
CA GLN A 163 15.24 -18.68 5.85
C GLN A 163 14.67 -19.89 5.10
N GLN A 164 15.06 -21.09 5.55
CA GLN A 164 14.42 -22.33 5.09
C GLN A 164 13.08 -22.50 5.80
N ILE A 165 11.99 -22.27 5.06
CA ILE A 165 10.63 -22.36 5.59
C ILE A 165 9.97 -23.63 5.06
N ILE A 166 9.52 -24.48 5.98
CA ILE A 166 8.77 -25.69 5.65
C ILE A 166 7.33 -25.26 5.37
N ASN A 167 6.88 -25.46 4.13
CA ASN A 167 5.49 -25.14 3.78
C ASN A 167 4.54 -26.07 4.56
N THR A 168 3.63 -25.47 5.32
CA THR A 168 2.57 -26.16 6.05
C THR A 168 1.23 -25.97 5.32
N SER A 169 0.15 -26.54 5.88
CA SER A 169 -1.22 -26.28 5.41
C SER A 169 -1.70 -24.85 5.70
N ILE A 170 -0.98 -24.08 6.52
CA ILE A 170 -1.32 -22.71 6.86
C ILE A 170 -0.72 -21.76 5.83
N TRP A 171 -1.58 -21.05 5.11
CA TRP A 171 -1.14 -20.15 4.06
C TRP A 171 -0.33 -18.97 4.60
N GLU A 172 -0.70 -18.39 5.74
CA GLU A 172 -0.07 -17.20 6.33
C GLU A 172 1.38 -17.41 6.82
N ILE A 173 1.86 -18.64 6.86
CA ILE A 173 3.28 -18.95 7.14
C ILE A 173 4.00 -19.55 5.93
N SER A 174 3.33 -19.61 4.77
CA SER A 174 3.91 -20.12 3.54
C SER A 174 4.84 -19.12 2.87
N THR A 175 5.78 -19.64 2.08
CA THR A 175 6.64 -18.85 1.17
C THR A 175 5.85 -17.98 0.19
N ILE A 176 4.69 -18.47 -0.28
CA ILE A 176 3.78 -17.72 -1.17
C ILE A 176 3.24 -16.48 -0.45
N PHE A 177 2.85 -16.60 0.82
CA PHE A 177 2.35 -15.47 1.58
C PHE A 177 3.45 -14.47 1.94
N ILE A 178 4.68 -14.91 2.16
CA ILE A 178 5.83 -14.02 2.33
C ILE A 178 6.06 -13.19 1.06
N GLN A 179 6.04 -13.84 -0.12
CA GLN A 179 6.14 -13.14 -1.41
C GLN A 179 4.96 -12.18 -1.63
N PHE A 180 3.74 -12.59 -1.25
CA PHE A 180 2.56 -11.74 -1.31
C PHE A 180 2.72 -10.47 -0.46
N ASN A 181 3.24 -10.59 0.76
CA ASN A 181 3.52 -9.45 1.63
C ASN A 181 4.63 -8.56 1.08
N GLU A 182 5.70 -9.12 0.52
CA GLU A 182 6.74 -8.35 -0.18
C GLU A 182 6.13 -7.47 -1.28
N ASN A 183 5.31 -8.07 -2.15
CA ASN A 183 4.66 -7.37 -3.25
C ASN A 183 3.71 -6.28 -2.74
N LEU A 184 3.00 -6.52 -1.63
CA LEU A 184 2.12 -5.53 -1.01
C LEU A 184 2.89 -4.32 -0.44
N ILE A 185 4.04 -4.55 0.18
CA ILE A 185 4.89 -3.49 0.74
C ILE A 185 5.55 -2.71 -0.40
N ASN A 186 6.06 -3.41 -1.42
CA ASN A 186 6.58 -2.76 -2.62
C ASN A 186 5.51 -1.91 -3.30
N CYS A 187 4.30 -2.42 -3.51
CA CYS A 187 3.17 -1.64 -4.00
C CYS A 187 2.89 -0.40 -3.12
N SER A 188 2.96 -0.55 -1.80
CA SER A 188 2.75 0.56 -0.85
C SER A 188 3.82 1.65 -0.98
N ILE A 189 5.09 1.26 -1.16
CA ILE A 189 6.21 2.19 -1.38
C ILE A 189 6.03 2.91 -2.71
N GLN A 190 5.76 2.17 -3.79
CA GLN A 190 5.56 2.78 -5.10
C GLN A 190 4.36 3.72 -5.12
N LEU A 191 3.26 3.33 -4.47
CA LEU A 191 2.09 4.18 -4.31
C LEU A 191 2.42 5.47 -3.56
N SER A 192 3.31 5.43 -2.56
CA SER A 192 3.72 6.65 -1.87
C SER A 192 4.36 7.69 -2.80
N PHE A 193 5.10 7.28 -3.84
CA PHE A 193 5.63 8.23 -4.84
C PHE A 193 4.51 8.88 -5.66
N LEU A 194 3.46 8.10 -6.01
CA LEU A 194 2.29 8.62 -6.70
C LEU A 194 1.53 9.64 -5.83
N THR A 195 1.27 9.28 -4.57
CA THR A 195 0.61 10.16 -3.59
C THR A 195 1.40 11.44 -3.35
N LYS A 196 2.74 11.34 -3.22
CA LYS A 196 3.60 12.53 -3.10
C LYS A 196 3.42 13.48 -4.28
N THR A 197 3.26 12.93 -5.48
CA THR A 197 3.09 13.71 -6.71
C THR A 197 1.79 14.50 -6.66
N ILE A 198 0.67 13.85 -6.31
CA ILE A 198 -0.63 14.54 -6.21
C ILE A 198 -0.62 15.59 -5.10
N TRP A 199 -0.05 15.27 -3.95
CA TRP A 199 0.15 16.24 -2.87
C TRP A 199 1.01 17.43 -3.31
N THR A 200 2.09 17.20 -4.05
CA THR A 200 2.93 18.28 -4.59
C THR A 200 2.14 19.15 -5.56
N LEU A 201 1.33 18.55 -6.44
CA LEU A 201 0.48 19.28 -7.37
C LEU A 201 -0.61 20.09 -6.65
N LYS A 202 -1.21 19.54 -5.59
CA LYS A 202 -2.20 20.26 -4.78
C LYS A 202 -1.61 21.53 -4.15
N ASN A 203 -0.36 21.47 -3.68
CA ASN A 203 0.34 22.61 -3.06
C ASN A 203 0.71 23.74 -4.05
N ILE A 204 0.50 23.53 -5.35
CA ILE A 204 0.72 24.53 -6.40
C ILE A 204 -0.57 24.77 -7.21
N ASP A 205 -1.72 24.56 -6.58
CA ASP A 205 -3.05 24.72 -7.18
C ASP A 205 -3.23 23.94 -8.50
N TYR A 206 -2.61 22.75 -8.56
CA TYR A 206 -2.63 21.84 -9.70
C TYR A 206 -2.07 22.42 -10.99
N GLU A 207 -1.12 23.35 -10.90
CA GLU A 207 -0.44 23.92 -12.06
C GLU A 207 0.53 22.92 -12.74
N ILE A 208 0.01 22.10 -13.64
CA ILE A 208 0.78 21.04 -14.33
C ILE A 208 1.83 21.55 -15.34
N MET A 209 1.70 22.80 -15.82
CA MET A 209 2.58 23.39 -16.84
C MET A 209 3.77 24.15 -16.25
N SER A 210 3.78 24.37 -14.93
CA SER A 210 4.95 24.93 -14.25
C SER A 210 6.19 24.08 -14.53
N GLU A 211 7.38 24.69 -14.45
CA GLU A 211 8.70 24.04 -14.65
C GLU A 211 9.04 23.02 -13.55
N ASN A 212 8.04 22.32 -13.04
CA ASN A 212 8.23 21.28 -12.07
C ASN A 212 8.95 20.11 -12.70
N SER A 213 9.98 19.62 -12.01
CA SER A 213 10.79 18.46 -12.37
C SER A 213 10.03 17.11 -12.27
N ILE A 214 8.70 17.11 -12.32
CA ILE A 214 7.88 15.90 -12.19
C ILE A 214 7.89 15.14 -13.52
N ASN A 215 8.41 13.92 -13.47
CA ASN A 215 8.44 13.02 -14.63
C ASN A 215 7.19 12.12 -14.66
N TYR A 216 6.12 12.61 -15.29
CA TYR A 216 4.84 11.89 -15.41
C TYR A 216 4.96 10.55 -16.15
N SER A 217 5.89 10.44 -17.11
CA SER A 217 6.17 9.20 -17.85
C SER A 217 6.70 8.09 -16.94
N THR A 218 7.58 8.44 -16.00
CA THR A 218 8.09 7.48 -15.02
C THR A 218 6.99 7.07 -14.05
N LEU A 219 6.17 8.01 -13.60
CA LEU A 219 5.08 7.74 -12.67
C LEU A 219 3.94 6.92 -13.32
N SER A 220 3.65 7.11 -14.60
CA SER A 220 2.67 6.28 -15.32
C SER A 220 3.14 4.83 -15.42
N ARG A 221 4.41 4.60 -15.76
CA ARG A 221 5.03 3.25 -15.72
C ARG A 221 5.01 2.64 -14.32
N LEU A 222 5.14 3.47 -13.29
CA LEU A 222 5.01 3.04 -11.90
C LEU A 222 3.59 2.58 -11.57
N SER A 223 2.56 3.32 -11.99
CA SER A 223 1.17 2.89 -11.84
C SER A 223 0.88 1.56 -12.54
N ILE A 224 1.46 1.34 -13.73
CA ILE A 224 1.34 0.06 -14.46
C ILE A 224 2.00 -1.08 -13.68
N TYR A 225 3.20 -0.85 -13.13
CA TYR A 225 3.88 -1.84 -12.29
C TYR A 225 3.00 -2.24 -11.08
N ILE A 226 2.49 -1.25 -10.33
CA ILE A 226 1.62 -1.51 -9.17
C ILE A 226 0.39 -2.33 -9.62
N LYS A 227 -0.25 -1.96 -10.74
CA LYS A 227 -1.38 -2.71 -11.28
C LYS A 227 -1.04 -4.17 -11.61
N GLN A 228 0.12 -4.41 -12.22
CA GLN A 228 0.58 -5.77 -12.54
C GLN A 228 0.77 -6.61 -11.27
N GLU A 229 1.43 -6.06 -10.25
CA GLU A 229 1.61 -6.75 -8.96
C GLU A 229 0.28 -7.00 -8.24
N LEU A 230 -0.66 -6.05 -8.29
CA LEU A 230 -2.00 -6.25 -7.74
C LEU A 230 -2.79 -7.34 -8.47
N ASN A 231 -2.64 -7.47 -9.79
CA ASN A 231 -3.23 -8.57 -10.53
C ASN A 231 -2.61 -9.93 -10.16
N ASN A 232 -1.30 -9.97 -9.95
CA ASN A 232 -0.62 -11.17 -9.46
C ASN A 232 -1.16 -11.57 -8.07
N MET A 233 -1.24 -10.61 -7.15
CA MET A 233 -1.84 -10.82 -5.83
C MET A 233 -3.30 -11.30 -5.92
N LEU A 234 -4.10 -10.70 -6.81
CA LEU A 234 -5.49 -11.11 -7.03
C LEU A 234 -5.60 -12.56 -7.51
N SER A 235 -4.68 -13.00 -8.38
CA SER A 235 -4.63 -14.40 -8.84
C SER A 235 -4.36 -15.37 -7.69
N ILE A 236 -3.47 -15.00 -6.76
CA ILE A 236 -3.17 -15.80 -5.55
C ILE A 236 -4.39 -15.85 -4.63
N LEU A 237 -5.07 -14.73 -4.40
CA LEU A 237 -6.24 -14.71 -3.50
C LEU A 237 -7.42 -15.51 -4.04
N LYS A 238 -7.60 -15.55 -5.36
CA LYS A 238 -8.61 -16.39 -6.01
C LYS A 238 -8.38 -17.87 -5.77
N THR A 239 -7.12 -18.34 -5.69
CA THR A 239 -6.84 -19.75 -5.36
C THR A 239 -7.14 -20.06 -3.90
N GLN A 240 -7.03 -19.07 -3.00
CA GLN A 240 -7.38 -19.20 -1.59
C GLN A 240 -8.87 -18.99 -1.29
N ASN A 241 -9.70 -18.71 -2.32
CA ASN A 241 -11.14 -18.43 -2.19
C ASN A 241 -11.49 -17.30 -1.21
N ASP A 242 -10.58 -16.34 -0.98
CA ASP A 242 -10.87 -15.20 -0.11
C ASP A 242 -11.60 -14.09 -0.87
N SER A 243 -12.87 -13.87 -0.53
CA SER A 243 -13.70 -12.86 -1.20
C SER A 243 -13.42 -11.43 -0.73
N LYS A 244 -12.99 -11.25 0.53
CA LYS A 244 -12.89 -9.94 1.18
C LYS A 244 -11.68 -9.16 0.66
N TRP A 245 -10.51 -9.78 0.66
CA TRP A 245 -9.28 -9.23 0.12
C TRP A 245 -9.33 -9.15 -1.40
N THR A 246 -9.93 -10.13 -2.08
CA THR A 246 -10.16 -10.06 -3.54
C THR A 246 -10.91 -8.78 -3.92
N GLN A 247 -12.06 -8.49 -3.28
CA GLN A 247 -12.80 -7.26 -3.53
C GLN A 247 -12.00 -5.99 -3.20
N TYR A 248 -11.22 -6.02 -2.13
CA TYR A 248 -10.37 -4.90 -1.73
C TYR A 248 -9.31 -4.60 -2.80
N ILE A 249 -8.59 -5.63 -3.28
CA ILE A 249 -7.56 -5.51 -4.32
C ILE A 249 -8.17 -5.08 -5.65
N GLU A 250 -9.36 -5.57 -6.03
CA GLU A 250 -10.07 -5.12 -7.24
C GLU A 250 -10.41 -3.62 -7.21
N ASN A 251 -10.84 -3.11 -6.06
CA ASN A 251 -11.08 -1.68 -5.88
C ASN A 251 -9.79 -0.87 -5.90
N LEU A 252 -8.71 -1.42 -5.33
CA LEU A 252 -7.38 -0.80 -5.42
C LEU A 252 -6.88 -0.74 -6.87
N ILE A 253 -7.14 -1.75 -7.70
CA ILE A 253 -6.81 -1.73 -9.13
C ILE A 253 -7.54 -0.60 -9.85
N LYS A 254 -8.84 -0.39 -9.58
CA LYS A 254 -9.60 0.75 -10.16
C LYS A 254 -9.00 2.09 -9.76
N TYR A 255 -8.61 2.22 -8.49
CA TYR A 255 -7.91 3.40 -8.00
C TYR A 255 -6.58 3.66 -8.73
N ILE A 256 -5.76 2.62 -8.90
CA ILE A 256 -4.49 2.71 -9.64
C ILE A 256 -4.70 3.00 -11.14
N ASN A 257 -5.77 2.48 -11.76
CA ASN A 257 -6.14 2.86 -13.12
C ASN A 257 -6.49 4.36 -13.23
N GLY A 258 -7.12 4.93 -12.19
CA GLY A 258 -7.36 6.36 -12.07
C GLY A 258 -6.07 7.18 -12.15
N TYR A 259 -5.06 6.77 -11.38
CA TYR A 259 -3.71 7.33 -11.45
C TYR A 259 -3.09 7.23 -12.84
N LEU A 260 -3.12 6.03 -13.41
CA LEU A 260 -2.53 5.72 -14.71
C LEU A 260 -3.07 6.66 -15.80
N GLY A 261 -4.39 6.79 -15.93
CA GLY A 261 -4.97 7.66 -16.96
C GLY A 261 -4.70 9.15 -16.71
N ILE A 262 -4.70 9.62 -15.46
CA ILE A 262 -4.38 11.04 -15.16
C ILE A 262 -2.93 11.35 -15.53
N LEU A 263 -1.98 10.50 -15.14
CA LEU A 263 -0.57 10.72 -15.40
C LEU A 263 -0.24 10.67 -16.90
N LEU A 264 -0.77 9.67 -17.63
CA LEU A 264 -0.65 9.60 -19.09
C LEU A 264 -1.33 10.78 -19.78
N SER A 265 -2.46 11.24 -19.24
CA SER A 265 -3.15 12.39 -19.77
C SER A 265 -2.33 13.68 -19.63
N ILE A 266 -1.70 13.92 -18.48
CA ILE A 266 -0.80 15.06 -18.28
C ILE A 266 0.41 14.97 -19.22
N GLU A 267 1.00 13.77 -19.36
CA GLU A 267 2.13 13.55 -20.26
C GLU A 267 1.79 13.88 -21.72
N ASN A 268 0.65 13.39 -22.23
CA ASN A 268 0.20 13.66 -23.59
C ASN A 268 -0.16 15.13 -23.78
N TYR A 269 -0.70 15.79 -22.75
CA TYR A 269 -1.05 17.21 -22.82
C TYR A 269 0.22 18.06 -22.96
N LYS A 270 1.28 17.72 -22.21
CA LYS A 270 2.60 18.36 -22.37
C LYS A 270 3.24 18.14 -23.75
N GLN A 271 2.81 17.11 -24.48
CA GLN A 271 3.23 16.83 -25.86
C GLN A 271 2.30 17.46 -26.92
N ASP A 272 1.38 18.36 -26.50
CA ASP A 272 0.39 19.00 -27.37
C ASP A 272 -0.59 18.03 -28.05
N LYS A 273 -0.79 16.84 -27.46
CA LYS A 273 -1.72 15.80 -27.94
C LYS A 273 -3.00 15.82 -27.10
N ILE A 274 -3.83 16.84 -27.28
CA ILE A 274 -4.95 17.07 -26.36
C ILE A 274 -6.06 16.03 -26.53
N GLY A 275 -6.32 15.52 -27.74
CA GLY A 275 -7.30 14.46 -27.98
C GLY A 275 -7.00 13.18 -27.18
N TYR A 276 -5.75 12.72 -27.25
CA TYR A 276 -5.24 11.59 -26.45
C TYR A 276 -5.32 11.86 -24.95
N SER A 277 -5.02 13.09 -24.54
CA SER A 277 -5.09 13.51 -23.14
C SER A 277 -6.52 13.38 -22.60
N ILE A 278 -7.51 13.85 -23.35
CA ILE A 278 -8.92 13.71 -22.99
C ILE A 278 -9.32 12.23 -22.95
N GLY A 279 -8.89 11.42 -23.93
CA GLY A 279 -9.19 9.99 -23.94
C GLY A 279 -8.65 9.26 -22.70
N PHE A 280 -7.42 9.56 -22.25
CA PHE A 280 -6.87 9.01 -21.01
C PHE A 280 -7.60 9.51 -19.75
N LEU A 281 -8.08 10.76 -19.73
CA LEU A 281 -8.95 11.23 -18.64
C LEU A 281 -10.28 10.49 -18.61
N ASN A 282 -10.89 10.23 -19.77
CA ASN A 282 -12.13 9.46 -19.85
C ASN A 282 -11.93 8.05 -19.29
N PHE A 283 -10.80 7.39 -19.62
CA PHE A 283 -10.42 6.13 -19.00
C PHE A 283 -10.31 6.24 -17.47
N SER A 284 -9.67 7.29 -16.94
CA SER A 284 -9.61 7.51 -15.48
C SER A 284 -11.00 7.71 -14.87
N ILE A 285 -11.86 8.51 -15.52
CA ILE A 285 -13.23 8.77 -15.10
C ILE A 285 -14.00 7.44 -14.99
N GLU A 286 -13.93 6.59 -16.01
CA GLU A 286 -14.60 5.28 -16.04
C GLU A 286 -14.19 4.38 -14.87
N ASN A 287 -12.97 4.52 -14.36
CA ASN A 287 -12.45 3.70 -13.26
C ASN A 287 -12.80 4.26 -11.87
N ILE A 288 -12.75 5.58 -11.67
CA ILE A 288 -12.90 6.19 -10.33
C ILE A 288 -14.29 6.77 -10.05
N THR A 289 -15.11 6.99 -11.09
CA THR A 289 -16.49 7.46 -10.97
C THR A 289 -17.48 6.33 -11.22
N ARG A 290 -18.73 6.50 -10.77
CA ARG A 290 -19.83 5.69 -11.30
C ARG A 290 -20.18 6.26 -12.68
N LYS A 291 -20.46 5.40 -13.67
CA LYS A 291 -21.27 5.82 -14.82
C LYS A 291 -22.55 6.41 -14.24
N SER A 292 -22.73 7.73 -14.33
CA SER A 292 -24.10 8.23 -14.39
C SER A 292 -24.68 7.57 -15.63
N ASN A 293 -25.70 6.73 -15.48
CA ASN A 293 -26.54 6.37 -16.62
C ASN A 293 -27.18 7.67 -17.11
N SER A 294 -26.48 8.41 -17.96
CA SER A 294 -27.03 9.54 -18.70
C SER A 294 -27.55 9.00 -20.01
N ASN A 295 -28.74 8.40 -19.96
CA ASN A 295 -29.73 8.64 -20.99
C ASN A 295 -30.34 10.03 -20.70
N GLU A 296 -29.56 11.08 -20.89
CA GLU A 296 -30.01 12.47 -20.97
C GLU A 296 -29.00 13.19 -21.89
N PHE A 297 -28.95 12.72 -23.14
CA PHE A 297 -28.69 13.61 -24.25
C PHE A 297 -30.03 14.23 -24.61
N GLU A 298 -30.38 15.34 -23.97
CA GLU A 298 -31.38 16.24 -24.52
C GLU A 298 -31.02 17.68 -24.12
N GLU A 299 -30.77 18.44 -25.19
CA GLU A 299 -30.88 19.89 -25.32
C GLU A 299 -30.49 20.77 -24.12
N ASP A 300 -29.42 21.57 -24.31
CA ASP A 300 -29.73 23.00 -24.23
C ASP A 300 -28.86 23.89 -25.10
N SER A 301 -29.57 24.84 -25.67
CA SER A 301 -29.18 25.68 -26.78
C SER A 301 -28.70 27.05 -26.30
N LYS A 302 -27.92 27.73 -27.15
CA LYS A 302 -27.73 29.19 -27.18
C LYS A 302 -27.13 29.86 -25.93
N LEU A 303 -25.80 29.90 -25.85
CA LEU A 303 -25.09 31.03 -25.22
C LEU A 303 -23.92 31.50 -26.07
N LYS A 304 -24.24 32.27 -27.12
CA LYS A 304 -23.32 33.26 -27.69
C LYS A 304 -23.19 34.41 -26.70
N LYS A 305 -22.09 34.50 -25.94
CA LYS A 305 -21.58 35.79 -25.46
C LYS A 305 -20.05 35.81 -25.45
N LYS A 306 -19.55 36.81 -26.17
CA LYS A 306 -18.16 37.26 -26.23
C LYS A 306 -17.62 37.47 -24.81
N PHE A 307 -16.47 36.87 -24.48
CA PHE A 307 -15.64 37.32 -23.38
C PHE A 307 -14.20 37.48 -23.86
N THR A 308 -13.85 38.74 -24.06
CA THR A 308 -12.49 39.25 -24.17
C THR A 308 -11.85 39.32 -22.78
N ASN A 309 -10.55 39.04 -22.74
CA ASN A 309 -9.59 39.23 -21.64
C ASN A 309 -9.54 38.13 -20.55
N PHE A 310 -8.80 37.08 -20.88
CA PHE A 310 -8.30 36.05 -19.96
C PHE A 310 -7.08 36.58 -19.19
N LYS A 311 -7.28 36.97 -17.94
CA LYS A 311 -6.27 36.90 -16.87
C LYS A 311 -6.93 36.41 -15.58
N THR A 312 -6.45 35.25 -15.11
CA THR A 312 -6.29 34.86 -13.69
C THR A 312 -7.49 35.09 -12.74
N LYS A 313 -8.38 34.09 -12.67
CA LYS A 313 -8.95 33.49 -11.45
C LYS A 313 -10.14 32.62 -11.88
N PHE A 314 -10.01 31.30 -11.73
CA PHE A 314 -11.12 30.37 -11.92
C PHE A 314 -12.22 30.71 -10.90
N ASN A 315 -13.33 31.27 -11.37
CA ASN A 315 -14.48 31.57 -10.51
C ASN A 315 -15.12 30.25 -10.04
N SER A 316 -15.40 30.18 -8.73
CA SER A 316 -16.05 29.05 -8.03
C SER A 316 -17.37 28.59 -8.63
N ASN A 317 -18.05 29.45 -9.40
CA ASN A 317 -19.39 29.17 -9.95
C ASN A 317 -19.37 28.26 -11.19
N ASP A 318 -18.28 28.22 -11.96
CA ASP A 318 -18.15 27.29 -13.10
C ASP A 318 -17.80 25.87 -12.64
N LEU A 319 -17.06 25.75 -11.53
CA LEU A 319 -16.81 24.48 -10.83
C LEU A 319 -18.10 23.87 -10.25
N GLN A 320 -19.03 24.70 -9.76
CA GLN A 320 -20.29 24.22 -9.18
C GLN A 320 -21.27 23.63 -10.21
N LYS A 321 -21.35 24.17 -11.43
CA LYS A 321 -22.23 23.64 -12.48
C LYS A 321 -21.78 22.27 -13.01
N ILE A 322 -20.48 21.97 -12.94
CA ILE A 322 -19.90 20.71 -13.43
C ILE A 322 -19.70 19.69 -12.30
N ASN A 323 -19.61 20.15 -11.04
CA ASN A 323 -19.67 19.29 -9.85
C ASN A 323 -20.91 18.37 -9.79
N ASN A 324 -21.99 18.70 -10.51
CA ASN A 324 -23.20 17.89 -10.53
C ASN A 324 -23.12 16.65 -11.44
N LYS A 325 -22.15 16.55 -12.38
CA LYS A 325 -22.07 15.42 -13.33
C LYS A 325 -21.11 14.30 -12.93
N LEU A 326 -20.03 14.58 -12.21
CA LEU A 326 -19.04 13.58 -11.78
C LEU A 326 -19.08 13.38 -10.27
N ARG A 327 -19.45 12.17 -9.83
CA ARG A 327 -19.41 11.75 -8.42
C ARG A 327 -18.47 10.56 -8.26
N LEU A 328 -17.66 10.60 -7.20
CA LEU A 328 -16.83 9.47 -6.80
C LEU A 328 -17.69 8.22 -6.58
N ASN A 329 -17.13 7.07 -6.94
CA ASN A 329 -17.82 5.81 -6.72
C ASN A 329 -17.94 5.51 -5.21
N GLN A 330 -19.16 5.49 -4.68
CA GLN A 330 -19.40 5.17 -3.27
C GLN A 330 -18.84 3.79 -2.89
N ASN A 331 -18.80 2.82 -3.82
CA ASN A 331 -18.22 1.50 -3.53
C ASN A 331 -16.71 1.58 -3.28
N LEU A 332 -16.00 2.53 -3.89
CA LEU A 332 -14.58 2.78 -3.57
C LEU A 332 -14.46 3.42 -2.19
N ILE A 333 -15.32 4.40 -1.89
CA ILE A 333 -15.33 5.13 -0.61
C ILE A 333 -15.66 4.20 0.56
N GLU A 334 -16.68 3.35 0.43
CA GLU A 334 -17.16 2.46 1.50
C GLU A 334 -16.19 1.30 1.78
N LYS A 335 -15.38 0.91 0.79
CA LYS A 335 -14.45 -0.23 0.91
C LYS A 335 -13.08 0.18 1.43
N PHE A 336 -12.65 1.41 1.18
CA PHE A 336 -11.54 1.99 1.89
C PHE A 336 -12.04 2.43 3.27
N THR A 337 -11.46 1.90 4.35
CA THR A 337 -11.89 2.24 5.72
C THR A 337 -11.97 3.76 5.91
N ASN A 338 -13.02 4.21 6.62
CA ASN A 338 -13.18 5.62 6.99
C ASN A 338 -11.86 6.11 7.61
N ASN A 339 -11.28 7.17 7.02
CA ASN A 339 -9.99 7.76 7.39
C ASN A 339 -8.71 7.03 6.94
N SER A 340 -8.77 6.13 5.95
CA SER A 340 -7.54 5.62 5.32
C SER A 340 -6.85 6.71 4.49
N ILE A 341 -5.51 6.67 4.45
CA ILE A 341 -4.70 7.55 3.59
C ILE A 341 -5.11 7.47 2.12
N ILE A 342 -5.47 6.28 1.65
CA ILE A 342 -5.90 6.04 0.27
C ILE A 342 -7.16 6.84 -0.06
N LEU A 343 -8.08 7.00 0.90
CA LEU A 343 -9.30 7.78 0.70
C LEU A 343 -8.99 9.28 0.53
N ILE A 344 -8.10 9.82 1.36
CA ILE A 344 -7.66 11.23 1.27
C ILE A 344 -6.97 11.47 -0.07
N ASP A 345 -6.08 10.55 -0.47
CA ASP A 345 -5.37 10.64 -1.74
C ASP A 345 -6.31 10.49 -2.94
N LEU A 346 -7.30 9.59 -2.88
CA LEU A 346 -8.37 9.45 -3.88
C LEU A 346 -9.18 10.74 -4.04
N GLN A 347 -9.48 11.46 -2.95
CA GLN A 347 -10.16 12.74 -3.02
C GLN A 347 -9.32 13.78 -3.76
N ASN A 348 -8.03 13.92 -3.40
CA ASN A 348 -7.11 14.84 -4.08
C ASN A 348 -6.92 14.48 -5.57
N LEU A 349 -6.84 13.18 -5.88
CA LEU A 349 -6.75 12.68 -7.26
C LEU A 349 -8.00 13.03 -8.06
N PHE A 350 -9.17 12.93 -7.44
CA PHE A 350 -10.45 13.26 -8.06
C PHE A 350 -10.62 14.76 -8.30
N GLU A 351 -10.13 15.61 -7.39
CA GLU A 351 -10.08 17.05 -7.59
C GLU A 351 -9.20 17.42 -8.79
N LEU A 352 -7.99 16.85 -8.87
CA LEU A 352 -7.13 17.02 -10.05
C LEU A 352 -7.83 16.56 -11.33
N LEU A 353 -8.49 15.40 -11.30
CA LEU A 353 -9.22 14.89 -12.46
C LEU A 353 -10.26 15.90 -12.96
N LYS A 354 -11.04 16.51 -12.06
CA LYS A 354 -12.05 17.51 -12.43
C LYS A 354 -11.41 18.71 -13.11
N ILE A 355 -10.33 19.24 -12.52
CA ILE A 355 -9.61 20.41 -13.04
C ILE A 355 -9.08 20.13 -14.45
N LEU A 356 -8.41 19.00 -14.65
CA LEU A 356 -7.86 18.62 -15.96
C LEU A 356 -8.97 18.40 -16.99
N ASN A 357 -10.04 17.71 -16.61
CA ASN A 357 -11.16 17.45 -17.51
C ASN A 357 -11.81 18.75 -18.01
N LEU A 358 -11.97 19.74 -17.13
CA LEU A 358 -12.47 21.06 -17.51
C LEU A 358 -11.51 21.75 -18.48
N LYS A 359 -10.23 21.81 -18.09
CA LYS A 359 -9.20 22.51 -18.86
C LYS A 359 -9.08 21.94 -20.26
N TYR A 360 -8.94 20.62 -20.38
CA TYR A 360 -8.66 19.99 -21.67
C TYR A 360 -9.86 20.03 -22.60
N ASN A 361 -11.08 19.82 -22.10
CA ASN A 361 -12.27 19.93 -22.95
C ASN A 361 -12.51 21.37 -23.43
N LEU A 362 -12.30 22.38 -22.56
CA LEU A 362 -12.43 23.78 -22.97
C LEU A 362 -11.40 24.14 -24.04
N GLU A 363 -10.16 23.73 -23.88
CA GLU A 363 -9.11 23.99 -24.86
C GLU A 363 -9.36 23.23 -26.17
N ASN A 364 -9.76 21.96 -26.11
CA ASN A 364 -10.02 21.19 -27.32
C ASN A 364 -11.23 21.71 -28.11
N ASN A 365 -12.33 22.04 -27.42
CA ASN A 365 -13.55 22.51 -28.07
C ASN A 365 -13.45 23.93 -28.64
N ASN A 366 -12.48 24.73 -28.19
CA ASN A 366 -12.34 26.12 -28.62
C ASN A 366 -11.09 26.38 -29.48
N LEU A 367 -10.03 25.58 -29.34
CA LEU A 367 -8.72 25.86 -29.94
C LEU A 367 -8.18 24.72 -30.82
N LYS A 368 -8.21 23.46 -30.35
CA LYS A 368 -7.48 22.35 -31.01
C LYS A 368 -8.33 21.47 -31.92
N PHE A 369 -9.55 21.13 -31.48
CA PHE A 369 -10.50 20.28 -32.20
C PHE A 369 -9.95 18.87 -32.56
N ASP A 370 -9.05 18.33 -31.73
CA ASP A 370 -8.50 16.99 -31.88
C ASP A 370 -9.60 15.93 -31.72
N SER A 371 -9.51 14.86 -32.50
CA SER A 371 -10.30 13.64 -32.31
C SER A 371 -9.93 12.96 -30.99
N ILE A 372 -10.94 12.50 -30.26
CA ILE A 372 -10.75 11.82 -28.98
C ILE A 372 -10.79 10.30 -29.21
N PRO A 373 -9.68 9.57 -29.00
CA PRO A 373 -9.66 8.11 -29.13
C PRO A 373 -10.43 7.43 -27.99
N THR A 374 -10.88 6.21 -28.23
CA THR A 374 -11.59 5.41 -27.24
C THR A 374 -10.63 4.82 -26.20
N SER A 375 -11.14 4.51 -25.00
CA SER A 375 -10.35 3.86 -23.93
C SER A 375 -9.68 2.57 -24.41
N GLN A 376 -10.35 1.77 -25.25
CA GLN A 376 -9.81 0.51 -25.76
C GLN A 376 -8.60 0.71 -26.67
N GLU A 377 -8.69 1.65 -27.62
CA GLU A 377 -7.58 1.97 -28.53
C GLU A 377 -6.34 2.47 -27.77
N LEU A 378 -6.57 3.30 -26.75
CA LEU A 378 -5.50 3.82 -25.89
C LEU A 378 -4.75 2.70 -25.15
N LEU A 379 -5.50 1.77 -24.54
CA LEU A 379 -4.91 0.68 -23.75
C LEU A 379 -4.12 -0.32 -24.61
N ILE A 380 -4.49 -0.51 -25.87
CA ILE A 380 -3.82 -1.45 -26.78
C ILE A 380 -2.55 -0.82 -27.39
N HIS A 381 -2.63 0.43 -27.82
CA HIS A 381 -1.58 1.02 -28.66
C HIS A 381 -0.63 1.99 -27.94
N TYR A 382 -1.02 2.52 -26.78
CA TYR A 382 -0.33 3.65 -26.15
C TYR A 382 0.08 3.40 -24.70
N LEU A 383 -0.07 2.17 -24.20
CA LEU A 383 0.36 1.82 -22.84
C LEU A 383 1.85 1.45 -22.81
N PRO A 384 2.70 2.17 -22.05
CA PRO A 384 4.09 1.78 -21.90
C PRO A 384 4.24 0.53 -21.02
N GLN A 385 5.43 -0.06 -21.01
CA GLN A 385 5.73 -1.17 -20.12
C GLN A 385 5.90 -0.65 -18.67
N GLY A 386 5.34 -1.38 -17.71
CA GLY A 386 5.47 -1.07 -16.29
C GLY A 386 6.91 -1.17 -15.80
N ARG A 387 7.30 -0.27 -14.89
CA ARG A 387 8.63 -0.29 -14.26
C ARG A 387 8.56 0.27 -12.85
N SER A 388 9.19 -0.42 -11.90
CA SER A 388 9.33 0.03 -10.52
C SER A 388 10.53 0.96 -10.34
N ILE A 389 10.47 1.81 -9.31
CA ILE A 389 11.67 2.50 -8.80
C ILE A 389 12.43 1.49 -7.93
N PRO A 390 13.75 1.30 -8.12
CA PRO A 390 14.54 0.40 -7.28
C PRO A 390 14.44 0.77 -5.80
N ILE A 391 14.24 -0.23 -4.93
CA ILE A 391 14.15 -0.06 -3.49
C ILE A 391 15.24 -0.89 -2.83
N ASP A 392 16.29 -0.23 -2.36
CA ASP A 392 17.31 -0.89 -1.55
C ASP A 392 16.80 -1.04 -0.11
N SER A 393 16.70 -2.27 0.37
CA SER A 393 16.36 -2.60 1.75
C SER A 393 17.40 -3.57 2.32
N LYS A 394 17.70 -3.44 3.61
CA LYS A 394 18.61 -4.35 4.30
C LYS A 394 17.87 -5.62 4.68
N ILE A 395 18.61 -6.59 5.20
CA ILE A 395 18.05 -7.75 5.89
C ILE A 395 17.96 -7.38 7.38
N TRP A 396 16.86 -7.73 8.03
CA TRP A 396 16.71 -7.50 9.47
C TRP A 396 17.77 -8.27 10.27
N THR A 397 18.26 -7.65 11.34
CA THR A 397 19.16 -8.26 12.31
C THR A 397 18.64 -8.04 13.73
N PRO A 398 18.74 -9.05 14.63
CA PRO A 398 18.36 -8.89 16.02
C PRO A 398 19.07 -7.73 16.72
N SER A 399 18.36 -7.03 17.61
CA SER A 399 18.86 -5.79 18.23
C SER A 399 20.13 -5.98 19.06
N PHE A 400 20.27 -7.15 19.71
CA PHE A 400 21.44 -7.51 20.51
C PHE A 400 22.71 -7.75 19.69
N ILE A 401 22.58 -7.97 18.37
CA ILE A 401 23.72 -8.08 17.44
C ILE A 401 24.11 -6.70 16.92
N GLN A 402 23.12 -5.84 16.65
CA GLN A 402 23.36 -4.46 16.18
C GLN A 402 24.16 -3.61 17.18
N THR A 403 24.05 -3.90 18.48
CA THR A 403 24.86 -3.24 19.52
C THR A 403 26.34 -3.62 19.44
N ILE A 404 26.66 -4.81 18.94
CA ILE A 404 28.04 -5.30 18.79
C ILE A 404 28.70 -4.63 17.58
N GLU A 405 28.01 -4.50 16.45
CA GLU A 405 28.54 -3.84 15.23
C GLU A 405 28.77 -2.32 15.40
N LYS A 406 27.99 -1.65 16.26
CA LYS A 406 28.22 -0.24 16.60
C LYS A 406 29.43 -0.04 17.51
N SER A 407 29.89 -1.08 18.20
CA SER A 407 31.11 -1.02 19.02
C SER A 407 32.38 -1.27 18.22
N SER A 408 32.28 -1.84 17.01
CA SER A 408 33.42 -2.14 16.13
C SER A 408 33.61 -1.15 14.98
N SER A 409 32.65 -0.25 14.71
CA SER A 409 32.81 0.87 13.77
C SER A 409 33.33 2.11 14.49
N GLY A 410 34.54 2.00 15.03
CA GLY A 410 35.36 3.15 15.39
C GLY A 410 35.70 3.96 14.13
N TYR A 411 35.40 5.25 14.21
CA TYR A 411 35.80 6.30 13.27
C TYR A 411 37.18 6.07 12.65
N TYR A 412 37.25 6.17 11.32
CA TYR A 412 38.37 6.77 10.60
C TYR A 412 37.82 7.66 9.48
#